data_AF-A0A2V9QEI4-F1
#
_entry.id   AF-A0A2V9QEI4-F1
#
_cell.length_a   1.000
_cell.length_b   1.000
_cell.length_c   1.000
_cell.angle_alpha   90.00
_cell.angle_beta   90.00
_cell.angle_gamma   90.00
#
_symmetry.space_group_name_H-M   'P 1'
#
loop_
_entity.id
_entity.type
_entity.pdbx_description
1 polymer ?
#
loop_
_entity_poly.entity_id
_entity_poly.type
_entity_poly.pdbx_seq_one_letter_code
_entity_poly.pdbx_strand_id
1 'polypeptide(L)' 'MLPRFTSVLPPHQRLESLKKCLKGEYEDTVWDHLSGTVSTPFEAGEQGQVAIKVIDDRGNELMIVKSLSEAGR' A
#
# COMPACT_ATOMS: atom_id res chain seq x y z
N MET A 1 -7.45 8.00 27.06
CA MET A 1 -8.37 7.12 26.31
C MET A 1 -8.23 7.51 24.84
N LEU A 2 -7.39 6.81 24.08
CA LEU A 2 -7.22 7.07 22.65
C LEU A 2 -8.37 6.37 21.91
N PRO A 3 -9.03 7.01 20.93
CA PRO A 3 -10.12 6.38 20.20
C PRO A 3 -9.54 5.20 19.42
N ARG A 4 -10.06 4.00 19.65
CA ARG A 4 -9.86 2.86 18.77
C ARG A 4 -10.53 3.20 17.43
N PHE A 5 -9.75 3.34 16.37
CA PHE A 5 -10.26 3.33 15.00
C PHE A 5 -10.68 1.89 14.64
N THR A 6 -11.81 1.44 15.19
CA THR A 6 -12.47 0.21 14.76
C THR A 6 -13.60 0.57 13.81
N SER A 7 -13.27 0.99 12.60
CA SER A 7 -14.22 0.91 11.50
C SER A 7 -13.47 0.46 10.25
N VAL A 8 -13.74 -0.78 9.84
CA VAL A 8 -13.35 -1.26 8.52
C VAL A 8 -14.15 -0.45 7.51
N LEU A 9 -13.50 0.56 6.90
CA LEU A 9 -14.14 1.38 5.88
C LEU A 9 -14.27 0.57 4.58
N PRO A 10 -15.39 0.72 3.85
CA PRO A 10 -15.51 0.16 2.51
C PRO A 10 -14.42 0.74 1.59
N PRO A 11 -13.99 0.01 0.53
CA PRO A 11 -12.79 0.33 -0.24
C PRO A 11 -12.71 1.78 -0.74
N HIS A 12 -13.82 2.32 -1.24
CA HIS A 12 -13.93 3.70 -1.72
C HIS A 12 -13.67 4.73 -0.61
N GLN A 13 -14.16 4.51 0.62
CA GLN A 13 -13.92 5.41 1.75
C GLN A 13 -12.49 5.32 2.29
N ARG A 14 -11.84 4.17 2.12
CA ARG A 14 -10.44 3.96 2.52
C ARG A 14 -9.49 4.75 1.62
N LEU A 15 -9.73 4.74 0.31
CA LEU A 15 -8.99 5.55 -0.65
C LEU A 15 -9.15 7.06 -0.36
N GLU A 16 -10.37 7.52 -0.10
CA GLU A 16 -10.62 8.93 0.29
C GLU A 16 -9.94 9.32 1.61
N SER A 17 -9.82 8.40 2.56
CA SER A 17 -9.09 8.62 3.81
C SER A 17 -7.58 8.71 3.56
N LEU A 18 -7.04 7.89 2.67
CA LEU A 18 -5.64 7.95 2.25
C LEU A 18 -5.32 9.29 1.56
N LYS A 19 -6.19 9.76 0.65
CA LYS A 19 -6.10 11.09 0.00
C LYS A 19 -5.94 12.21 1.03
N LYS A 20 -6.79 12.21 2.07
CA LYS A 20 -6.74 13.19 3.16
C LYS A 20 -5.46 13.08 4.00
N CYS A 21 -5.02 11.87 4.32
CA CYS A 21 -3.83 11.64 5.15
C CYS A 21 -2.54 12.11 4.48
N LEU A 22 -2.41 11.93 3.16
CA LEU A 22 -1.21 12.32 2.41
C LEU A 22 -1.09 13.85 2.24
N LYS A 23 -2.16 14.62 2.51
CA LYS A 23 -2.19 16.09 2.44
C LYS A 23 -1.63 16.69 1.15
N GLY A 24 -1.61 15.93 0.06
CA GLY A 24 -1.08 16.33 -1.24
C GLY A 24 -2.18 16.37 -2.29
N GLU A 25 -2.14 17.36 -3.17
CA GLU A 25 -2.90 17.36 -4.41
C GLU A 25 -2.13 16.53 -5.44
N TYR A 26 -2.72 15.43 -5.89
CA TYR A 26 -2.17 14.55 -6.91
C TYR A 26 -3.14 14.49 -8.08
N GLU A 27 -2.61 14.30 -9.29
CA GLU A 27 -3.41 14.06 -10.49
C GLU A 27 -4.26 12.78 -10.36
N ASP A 28 -5.43 12.75 -11.00
CA ASP A 28 -6.34 11.59 -10.97
C ASP A 28 -5.66 10.29 -11.45
N THR A 29 -4.73 10.41 -12.40
CA THR A 29 -3.92 9.31 -12.93
C THR A 29 -3.08 8.61 -11.86
N VAL A 30 -2.62 9.34 -10.84
CA VAL A 30 -1.86 8.78 -9.71
C VAL A 30 -2.78 7.98 -8.80
N TRP A 31 -4.01 8.46 -8.57
CA TRP A 31 -5.00 7.76 -7.76
C TRP A 31 -5.47 6.46 -8.42
N ASP A 32 -5.66 6.47 -9.73
CA ASP A 32 -5.99 5.26 -10.50
C ASP A 32 -4.90 4.20 -10.35
N HIS A 33 -3.63 4.60 -10.48
CA HIS A 33 -2.48 3.70 -10.27
C HIS A 33 -2.44 3.12 -8.85
N LEU A 34 -2.59 3.96 -7.82
CA LEU A 34 -2.57 3.53 -6.41
C LEU A 34 -3.75 2.62 -6.04
N SER A 35 -4.86 2.69 -6.76
CA SER A 35 -6.02 1.81 -6.57
C SER A 35 -5.86 0.45 -7.27
N GLY A 36 -4.86 0.30 -8.13
CA GLY A 36 -4.55 -0.92 -8.87
C GLY A 36 -3.78 -1.96 -8.06
N THR A 37 -3.47 -3.08 -8.73
CA THR A 37 -2.72 -4.21 -8.16
C THR A 37 -1.29 -4.32 -8.69
N VAL A 38 -0.88 -3.37 -9.54
CA VAL A 38 0.43 -3.36 -10.18
C VAL A 38 1.27 -2.26 -9.56
N SER A 39 2.37 -2.64 -8.93
CA SER A 39 3.33 -1.69 -8.38
C SER A 39 4.02 -0.92 -9.50
N THR A 40 4.33 0.35 -9.23
CA THR A 40 5.26 1.11 -10.07
C THR A 40 6.64 0.45 -10.03
N PRO A 41 7.38 0.40 -11.15
CA PRO A 41 8.77 -0.04 -11.13
C PRO A 41 9.60 0.76 -10.13
N PHE A 42 10.55 0.09 -9.47
CA PHE A 42 11.45 0.70 -8.51
C PHE A 42 12.87 0.16 -8.74
N GLU A 43 13.87 0.99 -8.42
CA GLU A 43 15.27 0.60 -8.51
C GLU A 43 15.61 -0.49 -7.48
N ALA A 44 16.41 -1.46 -7.89
CA ALA A 44 16.87 -2.50 -6.98
C ALA A 44 17.82 -1.90 -5.93
N GLY A 45 17.51 -2.12 -4.65
CA GLY A 45 18.40 -1.76 -3.55
C GLY A 45 19.59 -2.72 -3.42
N GLU A 46 20.58 -2.36 -2.61
CA GLU A 46 21.84 -3.11 -2.43
C GLU A 46 21.64 -4.58 -2.04
N GLN A 47 20.60 -4.87 -1.25
CA GLN A 47 20.31 -6.22 -0.77
C GLN A 47 19.61 -7.09 -1.81
N GLY A 48 19.19 -6.52 -2.96
CA GLY A 48 18.47 -7.25 -3.99
C GLY A 48 17.16 -7.89 -3.48
N GLN A 49 16.50 -7.24 -2.52
CA GLN A 49 15.31 -7.75 -1.84
C GLN A 49 14.24 -6.67 -1.70
N VAL A 50 12.99 -7.11 -1.52
CA VAL A 50 11.85 -6.26 -1.23
C VAL A 50 11.10 -6.76 0.01
N ALA A 51 10.75 -5.85 0.91
CA ALA A 51 9.84 -6.12 2.02
C ALA A 51 8.41 -5.81 1.59
N ILE A 52 7.55 -6.81 1.62
CA ILE A 52 6.13 -6.71 1.27
C ILE A 52 5.35 -6.76 2.57
N LYS A 53 4.55 -5.72 2.82
CA LYS A 53 3.63 -5.66 3.96
C LYS A 53 2.21 -5.65 3.43
N VAL A 54 1.44 -6.67 3.78
CA VAL A 54 0.01 -6.78 3.48
C VAL A 54 -0.76 -6.45 4.74
N ILE A 55 -1.73 -5.55 4.63
CA ILE A 55 -2.63 -5.18 5.73
C ILE A 55 -4.04 -5.49 5.28
N ASP A 56 -4.73 -6.38 6.00
CA ASP A 56 -6.11 -6.70 5.69
C ASP A 56 -7.08 -5.62 6.23
N ASP A 57 -8.35 -5.79 5.91
CA ASP A 57 -9.41 -4.84 6.29
C ASP A 57 -9.64 -4.77 7.81
N ARG A 58 -9.26 -5.81 8.55
CA ARG A 58 -9.29 -5.87 10.02
C ARG A 58 -8.07 -5.22 10.66
N GLY A 59 -7.07 -4.86 9.86
CA GLY A 59 -5.80 -4.30 10.32
C GLY A 59 -4.78 -5.36 10.73
N ASN A 60 -4.98 -6.64 10.38
CA ASN A 60 -3.94 -7.64 10.56
C ASN A 60 -2.81 -7.38 9.56
N GLU A 61 -1.58 -7.49 10.03
CA GLU A 61 -0.39 -7.25 9.22
C GLU A 61 0.35 -8.56 8.97
N LEU A 62 0.68 -8.81 7.70
CA LEU A 62 1.61 -9.86 7.30
C LEU A 62 2.79 -9.19 6.60
N MET A 63 4.01 -9.54 7.00
CA MET A 63 5.22 -9.04 6.35
C MET A 63 6.07 -10.20 5.86
N ILE A 64 6.54 -10.09 4.62
CA ILE A 64 7.45 -11.05 4.00
C ILE A 64 8.57 -10.29 3.28
N VAL A 65 9.79 -10.83 3.36
CA VAL A 65 10.90 -10.36 2.54
C VAL A 65 11.07 -11.32 1.37
N LYS A 66 11.19 -10.79 0.16
CA LYS A 66 11.37 -11.53 -1.09
C LYS A 66 12.66 -11.13 -1.78
N SER A 67 13.36 -12.10 -2.36
CA SER A 67 14.49 -11.83 -3.25
C SER A 67 14.00 -11.33 -4.60
N LEU A 68 14.66 -10.31 -5.15
CA LEU A 68 14.38 -9.83 -6.51
C LEU A 68 14.74 -10.88 -7.57
N SER A 69 15.65 -11.81 -7.27
CA SER A 69 15.96 -12.94 -8.16
C SER A 69 14.80 -13.94 -8.31
N GLU A 70 13.87 -13.96 -7.36
CA GLU A 70 12.66 -14.80 -7.41
C GLU A 70 11.54 -14.15 -8.24
N ALA A 71 11.68 -12.87 -8.61
CA ALA A 71 10.72 -12.16 -9.45
C ALA A 71 10.86 -12.62 -10.92
N GLY A 72 10.32 -13.80 -11.20
CA GLY A 72 10.30 -14.42 -12.52
C GLY A 72 8.89 -14.56 -13.08
N ARG A 73 8.58 -13.71 -14.07
CA ARG A 73 7.34 -13.50 -14.84
C ARG A 73 6.28 -12.59 -14.21
#